data_AF-A0A9E5RRZ6-F1
#
_entry.id   AF-A0A9E5RRZ6-F1
#
_cell.length_a   1.000
_cell.length_b   1.000
_cell.length_c   1.000
_cell.angle_alpha   90.00
_cell.angle_beta   90.00
_cell.angle_gamma   90.00
#
_symmetry.space_group_name_H-M   'P 1'
#
loop_
_entity.id
_entity.type
_entity.pdbx_description
1 polymer ?
#
loop_
_entity_poly.entity_id
_entity_poly.type
_entity_poly.pdbx_seq_one_letter_code
_entity_poly.pdbx_strand_id
1 'polypeptide(L)'
;MNDEGKKKLIEIIKQARGDMSQRAFCKLLGVSATAVQMWEKGVKVPDTENLSRIAVHAGYTMEELLSYLEGKPIQEASDLTIILRQMNNMPLSQVALIVQAGANRLAIAMESGEEEIKAS
;
A
#
# COMPACT_ATOMS: atom_id res chain seq x y z
N MET A 1 0.38 1.53 -22.28
CA MET A 1 1.20 0.84 -21.25
C MET A 1 2.18 -0.10 -21.94
N ASN A 2 3.48 0.05 -21.68
CA ASN A 2 4.54 -0.84 -22.19
C ASN A 2 4.59 -2.17 -21.40
N ASP A 3 5.45 -3.10 -21.80
CA ASP A 3 5.55 -4.41 -21.15
C ASP A 3 6.05 -4.34 -19.70
N GLU A 4 6.89 -3.36 -19.39
CA GLU A 4 7.36 -3.11 -18.03
C GLU A 4 6.23 -2.61 -17.11
N GLY A 5 5.43 -1.64 -17.58
CA GLY A 5 4.26 -1.14 -16.88
C GLY A 5 3.22 -2.24 -16.65
N LYS A 6 3.05 -3.17 -17.59
CA LYS A 6 2.19 -4.36 -17.39
C LYS A 6 2.68 -5.25 -16.25
N LYS A 7 4.00 -5.50 -16.16
CA LYS A 7 4.58 -6.29 -15.07
C LYS A 7 4.37 -5.61 -13.72
N LYS A 8 4.67 -4.30 -13.64
CA LYS A 8 4.41 -3.48 -12.44
C LYS A 8 2.95 -3.51 -12.02
N LEU A 9 2.02 -3.41 -12.97
CA LEU A 9 0.58 -3.50 -12.67
C LEU A 9 0.21 -4.86 -12.06
N ILE A 10 0.72 -5.96 -12.60
CA ILE A 10 0.47 -7.30 -12.06
C ILE A 10 0.98 -7.40 -10.61
N GLU A 11 2.17 -6.85 -10.34
CA GLU A 11 2.75 -6.83 -8.99
C GLU A 11 1.89 -6.02 -8.02
N ILE A 12 1.44 -4.83 -8.41
CA ILE A 12 0.55 -3.99 -7.59
C ILE A 12 -0.78 -4.70 -7.31
N ILE A 13 -1.35 -5.41 -8.28
CA ILE A 13 -2.61 -6.15 -8.08
C ILE A 13 -2.41 -7.27 -7.05
N LYS A 14 -1.28 -8.00 -7.14
CA LYS A 14 -0.94 -9.04 -6.17
C LYS A 14 -0.67 -8.46 -4.78
N GLN A 15 -0.02 -7.30 -4.72
CA GLN A 15 0.22 -6.57 -3.48
C GLN A 15 -1.09 -6.11 -2.85
N ALA A 16 -1.98 -5.48 -3.61
CA ALA A 16 -3.31 -5.07 -3.14
C ALA A 16 -4.13 -6.26 -2.61
N ARG A 17 -3.95 -7.45 -3.19
CA ARG A 17 -4.59 -8.68 -2.71
C ARG A 17 -3.98 -9.20 -1.41
N GLY A 18 -2.67 -9.01 -1.20
CA GLY A 18 -1.93 -9.59 -0.09
C GLY A 18 -2.15 -11.11 0.00
N ASP A 19 -2.42 -11.59 1.21
CA ASP A 19 -2.65 -13.01 1.51
C ASP A 19 -4.08 -13.50 1.18
N MET A 20 -4.96 -12.61 0.72
CA MET A 20 -6.32 -13.00 0.37
C MET A 20 -6.32 -13.95 -0.83
N SER A 21 -7.26 -14.91 -0.86
CA SER A 21 -7.54 -15.66 -2.08
C SER A 21 -8.09 -14.73 -3.17
N GLN A 22 -7.90 -15.08 -4.46
CA GLN A 22 -8.52 -14.34 -5.58
C GLN A 22 -10.04 -14.18 -5.42
N ARG A 23 -10.72 -15.18 -4.84
CA ARG A 23 -12.16 -15.14 -4.56
C ARG A 23 -12.53 -14.14 -3.47
N ALA A 24 -11.73 -14.03 -2.43
CA ALA A 24 -11.96 -13.05 -1.36
C ALA A 24 -11.69 -11.63 -1.90
N PHE A 25 -10.62 -11.46 -2.67
CA PHE A 25 -10.26 -10.18 -3.28
C PHE A 25 -11.27 -9.71 -4.32
N CYS A 26 -11.80 -10.61 -5.17
CA CYS A 26 -12.81 -10.20 -6.14
C CYS A 26 -14.11 -9.75 -5.46
N LYS A 27 -14.50 -10.38 -4.33
CA LYS A 27 -15.64 -9.94 -3.52
C LYS A 27 -15.41 -8.56 -2.93
N LEU A 28 -14.20 -8.31 -2.41
CA LEU A 28 -13.81 -6.99 -1.89
C LEU A 28 -13.93 -5.90 -2.95
N LEU A 29 -13.48 -6.19 -4.18
CA LEU A 29 -13.52 -5.24 -5.29
C LEU A 29 -14.89 -5.15 -5.99
N GLY A 30 -15.83 -6.04 -5.68
CA GLY A 30 -17.14 -6.13 -6.34
C GLY A 30 -17.08 -6.64 -7.79
N VAL A 31 -16.10 -7.50 -8.12
CA VAL A 31 -15.89 -8.03 -9.48
C VAL A 31 -15.88 -9.57 -9.51
N SER A 32 -15.87 -10.14 -10.72
CA SER A 32 -15.77 -11.60 -10.89
C SER A 32 -14.36 -12.12 -10.59
N ALA A 33 -14.26 -13.36 -10.07
CA ALA A 33 -12.97 -14.00 -9.83
C ALA A 33 -12.15 -14.16 -11.13
N THR A 34 -12.83 -14.35 -12.26
CA THR A 34 -12.20 -14.42 -13.59
C THR A 34 -11.56 -13.10 -13.98
N ALA A 35 -12.15 -11.95 -13.64
CA ALA A 35 -11.55 -10.64 -13.90
C ALA A 35 -10.21 -10.51 -13.18
N VAL A 36 -10.19 -10.77 -11.86
CA VAL A 36 -8.95 -10.76 -11.05
C VAL A 36 -7.91 -11.72 -11.61
N GLN A 37 -8.30 -12.94 -11.97
CA GLN A 37 -7.39 -13.92 -12.55
C GLN A 37 -6.78 -13.43 -13.88
N MET A 38 -7.58 -12.82 -14.76
CA MET A 38 -7.09 -12.28 -16.03
C MET A 38 -6.14 -11.11 -15.82
N TRP A 39 -6.38 -10.27 -14.81
CA TRP A 39 -5.50 -9.16 -14.48
C TRP A 39 -4.17 -9.63 -13.92
N GLU A 40 -4.16 -10.56 -12.96
CA GLU A 40 -2.91 -11.11 -12.38
C GLU A 40 -2.07 -11.92 -13.39
N LYS A 41 -2.69 -12.41 -14.46
CA LYS A 41 -1.99 -13.06 -15.59
C LYS A 41 -1.54 -12.07 -16.66
N GLY A 42 -1.92 -10.79 -16.55
CA GLY A 42 -1.62 -9.77 -17.56
C GLY A 42 -2.40 -9.90 -18.87
N VAL A 43 -3.45 -10.74 -18.90
CA VAL A 43 -4.28 -10.98 -20.09
C VAL A 43 -5.22 -9.80 -20.36
N LYS A 44 -5.74 -9.19 -19.28
CA LYS A 44 -6.57 -7.99 -19.35
C LYS A 44 -6.03 -6.93 -18.40
N VAL A 45 -6.31 -5.68 -18.72
CA VAL A 45 -6.04 -4.53 -17.85
C VAL A 45 -7.37 -4.15 -17.17
N PRO A 46 -7.39 -3.86 -15.86
CA PRO A 46 -8.60 -3.34 -15.21
C PRO A 46 -8.97 -1.97 -15.80
N ASP A 47 -10.26 -1.64 -15.80
CA ASP A 47 -10.70 -0.29 -16.14
C ASP A 47 -10.30 0.72 -15.05
N THR A 48 -10.57 2.00 -15.30
CA THR A 48 -10.20 3.11 -14.41
C THR A 48 -10.82 2.97 -13.01
N GLU A 49 -12.07 2.50 -12.91
CA GLU A 49 -12.75 2.33 -11.62
C GLU A 49 -12.07 1.23 -10.79
N ASN A 50 -11.79 0.09 -11.41
CA ASN A 50 -11.12 -1.02 -10.75
C ASN A 50 -9.66 -0.70 -10.44
N LEU A 51 -8.94 0.01 -11.32
CA LEU A 51 -7.61 0.52 -11.04
C LEU A 51 -7.60 1.45 -9.83
N SER A 52 -8.62 2.29 -9.66
CA SER A 52 -8.74 3.18 -8.50
C SER A 52 -8.90 2.38 -7.20
N ARG A 53 -9.77 1.38 -7.20
CA ARG A 53 -9.95 0.49 -6.04
C ARG A 53 -8.66 -0.25 -5.69
N ILE A 54 -7.99 -0.81 -6.70
CA ILE A 54 -6.71 -1.50 -6.53
C ILE A 54 -5.64 -0.56 -5.96
N ALA A 55 -5.55 0.67 -6.45
CA ALA A 55 -4.60 1.67 -5.96
C ALA A 55 -4.80 1.93 -4.47
N VAL A 56 -6.03 2.17 -4.03
CA VAL A 56 -6.37 2.41 -2.62
C VAL A 56 -5.96 1.23 -1.74
N HIS A 57 -6.25 -0.01 -2.16
CA HIS A 57 -5.86 -1.20 -1.42
C HIS A 57 -4.34 -1.43 -1.39
N ALA A 58 -3.62 -1.04 -2.45
CA ALA A 58 -2.17 -1.07 -2.49
C ALA A 58 -1.51 0.10 -1.75
N GLY A 59 -2.28 1.08 -1.23
CA GLY A 59 -1.73 2.28 -0.59
C GLY A 59 -1.15 3.28 -1.58
N TYR A 60 -1.77 3.44 -2.76
CA TYR A 60 -1.43 4.42 -3.78
C TYR A 60 -2.62 5.35 -4.04
N THR A 61 -2.34 6.60 -4.39
CA THR A 61 -3.30 7.40 -5.16
C THR A 61 -3.34 6.93 -6.62
N MET A 62 -4.39 7.30 -7.36
CA MET A 62 -4.46 7.00 -8.79
C MET A 62 -3.28 7.62 -9.55
N GLU A 63 -2.91 8.85 -9.23
CA GLU A 63 -1.81 9.57 -9.88
C GLU A 63 -0.44 8.91 -9.62
N GLU A 64 -0.19 8.49 -8.38
CA GLU A 64 1.02 7.75 -8.01
C GLU A 64 1.10 6.41 -8.74
N LEU A 65 -0.02 5.69 -8.82
CA LEU A 65 -0.08 4.42 -9.54
C LEU A 65 0.26 4.63 -11.02
N LEU A 66 -0.38 5.59 -11.69
CA LEU A 66 -0.11 5.87 -13.11
C LEU A 66 1.34 6.27 -13.35
N SER A 67 1.89 7.15 -12.51
CA SER A 67 3.31 7.54 -12.58
C SER A 67 4.23 6.34 -12.43
N TYR A 68 3.96 5.47 -11.46
CA TYR A 68 4.74 4.24 -11.23
C TYR A 68 4.69 3.30 -12.44
N LEU A 69 3.51 3.10 -13.04
CA LEU A 69 3.32 2.25 -14.22
C LEU A 69 4.02 2.81 -15.46
N GLU A 70 4.16 4.13 -15.57
CA GLU A 70 4.89 4.80 -16.65
C GLU A 70 6.41 4.81 -16.43
N GLY A 71 6.89 4.32 -15.29
CA GLY A 71 8.30 4.35 -14.92
C GLY A 71 8.80 5.76 -14.59
N LYS A 72 7.88 6.70 -14.37
CA LYS A 72 8.23 8.03 -13.87
C LYS A 72 8.60 7.91 -12.40
N PRO A 73 9.55 8.71 -11.90
CA PRO A 73 9.75 8.83 -10.47
C PRO A 73 8.41 9.23 -9.84
N ILE A 74 7.93 8.41 -8.89
CA ILE A 74 6.79 8.79 -8.06
C ILE A 74 7.25 10.06 -7.34
N GLN A 75 6.61 11.19 -7.62
CA GLN A 75 6.91 12.46 -6.98
C GLN A 75 6.92 12.22 -5.47
N GLU A 76 8.10 12.35 -4.85
CA GLU A 76 8.45 12.04 -3.46
C GLU A 76 7.27 11.62 -2.59
N ALA A 77 6.88 10.34 -2.68
CA ALA A 77 6.07 9.77 -1.62
C ALA A 77 6.88 9.98 -0.34
N SER A 78 6.39 10.81 0.57
CA SER A 78 7.04 11.05 1.85
C SER A 78 7.47 9.71 2.45
N ASP A 79 8.63 9.64 3.09
CA ASP A 79 9.10 8.42 3.77
C ASP A 79 7.98 7.82 4.64
N LEU A 80 7.12 8.66 5.21
CA LEU A 80 5.91 8.25 5.93
C LEU A 80 4.93 7.44 5.06
N THR A 81 4.61 7.91 3.85
CA THR A 81 3.73 7.20 2.91
C THR A 81 4.31 5.84 2.53
N ILE A 82 5.63 5.75 2.36
CA ILE A 82 6.32 4.48 2.09
C ILE A 82 6.18 3.54 3.29
N ILE A 83 6.44 4.03 4.50
CA ILE A 83 6.31 3.25 5.74
C ILE A 83 4.87 2.74 5.91
N LEU A 84 3.87 3.60 5.72
CA LEU A 84 2.45 3.22 5.83
C LEU A 84 2.07 2.15 4.79
N ARG A 85 2.56 2.26 3.55
CA ARG A 85 2.35 1.25 2.51
C ARG A 85 2.99 -0.09 2.89
N GLN A 86 4.20 -0.07 3.44
CA GLN A 86 4.87 -1.28 3.90
C GLN A 86 4.09 -1.93 5.05
N MET A 87 3.58 -1.14 6.00
CA MET A 87 2.77 -1.61 7.12
C MET A 87 1.51 -2.37 6.69
N ASN A 88 0.85 -1.94 5.62
CA ASN A 88 -0.35 -2.62 5.10
C ASN A 88 -0.07 -4.02 4.54
N ASN A 89 1.19 -4.33 4.19
CA ASN A 89 1.57 -5.55 3.49
C ASN A 89 2.44 -6.50 4.33
N MET A 90 2.67 -6.19 5.60
CA MET A 90 3.50 -7.00 6.49
C MET A 90 2.66 -7.84 7.45
N PRO A 91 3.20 -8.98 7.95
CA PRO A 91 2.54 -9.76 9.00
C PRO A 91 2.24 -8.92 10.24
N LEU A 92 1.13 -9.20 10.92
CA LEU A 92 0.74 -8.48 12.14
C LEU A 92 1.83 -8.50 13.23
N SER A 93 2.65 -9.56 13.28
CA SER A 93 3.79 -9.62 14.19
C SER A 93 4.84 -8.54 13.92
N GLN A 94 5.07 -8.15 12.66
CA GLN A 94 5.97 -7.06 12.30
C GLN A 94 5.32 -5.70 12.56
N VAL A 95 4.02 -5.56 12.28
CA VAL A 95 3.27 -4.34 12.63
C VAL A 95 3.36 -4.06 14.13
N ALA A 96 3.25 -5.09 14.97
CA ALA A 96 3.38 -4.95 16.42
C ALA A 96 4.75 -4.38 16.85
N LEU A 97 5.84 -4.74 16.16
CA LEU A 97 7.16 -4.17 16.43
C LEU A 97 7.22 -2.67 16.12
N ILE A 98 6.61 -2.24 15.02
CA ILE A 98 6.52 -0.82 14.64
C ILE A 98 5.70 -0.05 15.67
N VAL A 99 4.57 -0.61 16.11
CA VAL A 99 3.72 -0.02 17.16
C VAL A 99 4.49 0.13 18.47
N GLN A 100 5.23 -0.90 18.90
CA GLN A 100 6.06 -0.84 20.10
C GLN A 100 7.13 0.25 20.00
N ALA A 101 7.82 0.35 18.87
CA ALA A 101 8.81 1.40 18.64
C ALA A 101 8.18 2.80 18.67
N GLY A 102 7.00 2.96 18.07
CA GLY A 102 6.21 4.20 18.11
C GLY A 102 5.79 4.59 19.53
N ALA A 103 5.27 3.64 20.31
CA ALA A 103 4.88 3.85 21.70
C ALA A 103 6.08 4.27 22.57
N ASN A 104 7.22 3.60 22.41
CA ASN A 104 8.46 3.95 23.14
C ASN A 104 8.90 5.38 22.80
N ARG A 105 8.85 5.78 21.53
CA ARG A 105 9.23 7.13 21.10
C ARG A 105 8.31 8.20 21.69
N LEU A 106 7.00 7.94 21.74
CA LEU A 106 6.03 8.84 22.36
C LEU A 106 6.26 8.98 23.87
N ALA A 107 6.53 7.86 24.56
CA ALA A 107 6.83 7.87 25.99
C ALA A 107 8.07 8.74 26.30
N ILE A 108 9.17 8.56 25.56
CA ILE A 108 10.39 9.38 25.71
C ILE A 108 10.11 10.87 25.49
N ALA A 109 9.32 11.20 24.47
CA ALA A 109 8.97 12.59 24.17
C ALA A 109 8.12 13.24 25.28
N MET A 110 7.24 12.47 25.93
CA MET A 110 6.46 12.94 27.07
C MET A 110 7.33 13.19 28.31
N GLU A 111 8.24 12.27 28.63
CA GLU A 111 9.19 12.42 29.74
C GLU A 111 10.10 13.64 29.55
N SER A 112 10.56 13.87 28.31
CA SER A 112 11.40 15.03 27.96
C SER A 112 10.65 16.37 28.02
N GLY A 113 9.35 16.37 27.68
CA GLY A 113 8.49 17.56 27.78
C GLY A 113 8.06 17.90 29.20
N GLU A 114 7.97 16.91 30.11
CA GLU A 114 7.66 17.14 31.53
C GLU A 114 8.85 17.73 32.32
N GLU A 115 10.09 17.47 31.90
CA GLU A 115 11.30 18.06 32.50
C GLU A 115 11.45 19.56 32.16
N GLU A 116 11.12 20.00 30.95
CA GLU A 116 11.14 21.42 30.56
C GLU A 116 10.08 22.25 31.33
N ILE A 117 8.93 21.66 31.66
CA ILE A 117 7.84 22.34 32.38
C ILE A 117 8.15 22.50 33.88
N LYS A 118 8.91 21.59 34.49
CA LYS A 118 9.31 21.68 35.92
C LYS A 118 10.53 22.57 36.17
N ALA A 119 11.31 22.88 35.14
CA ALA A 119 12.50 23.72 35.22
C ALA A 119 12.22 25.23 34.96
N SER A 120 10.97 25.59 34.67
CA SER A 120 10.49 26.98 34.49
C SER A 120 9.68 27.46 35.69
#